data_AF-A0A660P996-F1
#
_entry.id   AF-A0A660P996-F1
#
_cell.length_a   1.000
_cell.length_b   1.000
_cell.length_c   1.000
_cell.angle_alpha   90.00
_cell.angle_beta   90.00
_cell.angle_gamma   90.00
#
_symmetry.space_group_name_H-M   'P 1'
#
loop_
_entity.id
_entity.type
_entity.pdbx_description
1 polymer ?
#
loop_
_entity_poly.entity_id
_entity_poly.type
_entity_poly.pdbx_seq_one_letter_code
_entity_poly.pdbx_strand_id
1 'polypeptide(L)'
;MISQHTLEVLEFQKVINLIRGKCLTPFGKEEVDQIKPLYDNLVIKRRLNEVSEIKDIINFGDPFPLVRLDDCRESLEHSVVEGLFLDTKEIKPILELIKSSIDLNRFDKENRENFPNISEYLEK
;
A
#
# COMPACT_ATOMS: atom_id res chain seq x y z
N MET A 1 25.07 1.41 13.13
CA MET A 1 23.74 2.06 13.13
C MET A 1 23.91 3.50 12.68
N ILE A 2 23.01 3.98 11.81
CA ILE A 2 22.99 5.39 11.39
C ILE A 2 22.49 6.23 12.57
N SER A 3 23.16 7.34 12.85
CA SER A 3 22.78 8.23 13.96
C SER A 3 21.56 9.07 13.62
N GLN A 4 20.80 9.48 14.64
CA GLN A 4 19.67 10.40 14.47
C GLN A 4 20.12 11.72 13.83
N HIS A 5 21.28 12.25 14.26
CA HIS A 5 21.87 13.46 13.68
C HIS A 5 22.13 13.31 12.17
N THR A 6 22.60 12.14 11.72
CA THR A 6 22.79 11.87 10.29
C THR A 6 21.49 11.91 9.51
N LEU A 7 20.39 11.35 10.06
CA LEU A 7 19.08 11.37 9.41
C LEU A 7 18.52 12.80 9.32
N GLU A 8 18.75 13.62 10.34
CA GLU A 8 18.37 15.04 10.35
C GLU A 8 19.13 15.85 9.30
N VAL A 9 20.47 15.72 9.27
CA VAL A 9 21.34 16.43 8.31
C VAL A 9 21.00 16.06 6.86
N LEU A 10 20.64 14.80 6.61
CA LEU A 10 20.23 14.34 5.28
C LEU A 10 18.76 14.65 4.95
N GLU A 11 18.04 15.35 5.83
CA GLU A 11 16.61 15.63 5.73
C GLU A 11 15.79 14.35 5.45
N PHE A 12 16.16 13.20 6.01
CA PHE A 12 15.53 11.91 5.69
C PHE A 12 14.01 11.94 5.90
N GLN A 13 13.55 12.55 6.99
CA GLN A 13 12.12 12.69 7.28
C GLN A 13 11.37 13.49 6.22
N LYS A 14 12.01 14.46 5.56
CA LYS A 14 11.42 15.24 4.47
C LYS A 14 11.14 14.35 3.26
N VAL A 15 12.06 13.44 2.94
CA VAL A 15 11.87 12.44 1.87
C VAL A 15 10.68 11.52 2.21
N ILE A 16 10.61 11.02 3.44
CA ILE A 16 9.47 10.20 3.90
C ILE A 16 8.15 10.96 3.77
N ASN A 17 8.11 12.23 4.19
CA ASN A 17 6.90 13.06 4.11
C ASN A 17 6.46 13.31 2.65
N LEU A 18 7.41 13.46 1.71
CA LEU A 18 7.09 13.60 0.29
C LEU A 18 6.46 12.32 -0.26
N ILE A 19 6.99 11.15 0.09
CA ILE A 19 6.43 9.85 -0.31
C ILE A 19 5.04 9.66 0.31
N ARG A 20 4.89 9.97 1.60
CA ARG A 20 3.63 9.89 2.34
C ARG A 20 2.52 10.71 1.68
N GLY A 21 2.86 11.87 1.13
CA GLY A 21 1.92 12.72 0.37
C GLY A 21 1.40 12.10 -0.93
N LYS A 22 2.06 11.05 -1.43
CA LYS A 22 1.67 10.31 -2.64
C LYS A 22 0.86 9.05 -2.36
N CYS A 23 0.74 8.62 -1.10
CA CYS A 23 -0.04 7.44 -0.73
C CYS A 23 -1.52 7.63 -1.03
N LEU A 24 -2.13 6.58 -1.60
CA LEU A 24 -3.55 6.54 -1.95
C LEU A 24 -4.45 6.16 -0.76
N THR A 25 -3.90 5.46 0.23
CA THR A 25 -4.67 4.94 1.37
C THR A 25 -4.05 5.38 2.71
N PRO A 26 -4.84 5.47 3.80
CA PRO A 26 -4.33 5.67 5.16
C PRO A 26 -3.29 4.61 5.55
N PHE A 27 -3.55 3.34 5.23
CA PHE A 27 -2.62 2.24 5.48
C PHE A 27 -1.28 2.43 4.79
N GLY A 28 -1.27 2.88 3.52
CA GLY A 28 -0.04 3.19 2.81
C GLY A 28 0.75 4.33 3.46
N LYS A 29 0.09 5.31 4.09
CA LYS A 29 0.76 6.36 4.85
C LYS A 29 1.38 5.81 6.13
N GLU A 30 0.65 4.96 6.87
CA GLU A 30 1.15 4.29 8.07
C GLU A 30 2.39 3.45 7.76
N GLU A 31 2.39 2.69 6.66
CA GLU A 31 3.55 1.91 6.21
C GLU A 31 4.76 2.79 5.86
N VAL A 32 4.53 3.91 5.17
CA VAL A 32 5.59 4.88 4.83
C VAL A 32 6.17 5.55 6.08
N ASP A 33 5.33 5.85 7.07
CA ASP A 33 5.75 6.45 8.34
C ASP A 33 6.69 5.52 9.14
N GLN A 34 6.66 4.20 8.88
CA GLN A 34 7.56 3.22 9.49
C GLN A 34 8.87 2.97 8.72
N ILE A 35 9.08 3.65 7.58
CA ILE A 35 10.30 3.46 6.77
C ILE A 35 11.51 3.97 7.56
N LYS A 36 12.49 3.07 7.70
CA LYS A 36 13.80 3.33 8.30
C LYS A 36 14.89 2.69 7.45
N PRO A 37 16.15 3.17 7.54
CA PRO A 37 17.26 2.51 6.87
C PRO A 37 17.33 1.03 7.25
N LEU A 38 17.41 0.19 6.24
CA LEU A 38 17.53 -1.26 6.38
C LEU A 38 18.99 -1.68 6.26
N TYR A 39 19.33 -2.82 6.88
CA TYR A 39 20.69 -3.38 6.85
C TYR A 39 20.72 -4.82 6.34
N ASP A 40 19.56 -5.49 6.30
CA ASP A 40 19.44 -6.84 5.75
C ASP A 40 19.42 -6.78 4.22
N ASN A 41 20.43 -7.40 3.60
CA ASN A 41 20.60 -7.39 2.15
C ASN A 41 19.43 -8.07 1.40
N LEU A 42 18.87 -9.14 1.96
CA LEU A 42 17.77 -9.87 1.34
C LEU A 42 16.50 -9.01 1.34
N VAL A 43 16.20 -8.37 2.48
CA VAL A 43 15.05 -7.45 2.58
C VAL A 43 15.20 -6.25 1.65
N ILE A 44 16.40 -5.66 1.59
CA ILE A 44 16.68 -4.52 0.70
C ILE A 44 16.47 -4.91 -0.76
N LYS A 45 17.05 -6.03 -1.20
CA LYS A 45 16.91 -6.50 -2.59
C LYS A 45 15.45 -6.77 -2.94
N ARG A 46 14.71 -7.43 -2.06
CA ARG A 46 13.29 -7.71 -2.26
C ARG A 46 12.49 -6.41 -2.45
N ARG A 47 12.64 -5.43 -1.56
CA ARG A 47 11.93 -4.14 -1.67
C ARG A 47 12.31 -3.36 -2.93
N LEU A 48 13.57 -3.39 -3.33
CA LEU A 48 14.01 -2.73 -4.57
C LEU A 48 13.43 -3.42 -5.82
N ASN A 49 13.30 -4.75 -5.80
CA ASN A 49 12.64 -5.48 -6.88
C ASN A 49 11.15 -5.16 -6.93
N GLU A 50 10.44 -5.17 -5.80
CA GLU A 50 9.02 -4.77 -5.70
C GLU A 50 8.80 -3.35 -6.29
N VAL A 51 9.68 -2.39 -5.94
CA VAL A 51 9.62 -1.02 -6.50
C VAL A 51 9.90 -0.99 -8.00
N SER A 52 10.81 -1.83 -8.49
CA SER A 52 11.13 -1.89 -9.92
C SER A 52 9.97 -2.49 -10.72
N GLU A 53 9.38 -3.58 -10.23
CA GLU A 53 8.23 -4.24 -10.83
C GLU A 53 7.01 -3.32 -10.89
N ILE A 54 6.66 -2.64 -9.79
CA ILE A 54 5.49 -1.74 -9.80
C ILE A 54 5.71 -0.53 -10.71
N LYS A 55 6.95 -0.05 -10.83
CA LYS A 55 7.30 1.02 -11.77
C LYS A 55 7.13 0.56 -13.21
N ASP A 56 7.51 -0.67 -13.53
CA ASP A 56 7.35 -1.23 -14.87
C ASP A 56 5.88 -1.49 -15.20
N ILE A 57 5.09 -1.98 -14.23
CA ILE A 57 3.62 -2.06 -14.34
C ILE A 57 3.02 -0.69 -14.66
N ILE A 58 3.40 0.36 -13.92
CA ILE A 58 2.86 1.72 -14.12
C ILE A 58 3.25 2.31 -15.48
N ASN A 59 4.46 2.03 -15.97
CA ASN A 59 4.97 2.63 -17.20
C ASN A 59 4.53 1.88 -18.46
N PHE A 60 4.39 0.56 -18.38
CA PHE A 60 4.26 -0.31 -19.56
C PHE A 60 3.06 -1.26 -19.51
N GLY A 61 2.49 -1.50 -18.32
CA GLY A 61 1.37 -2.41 -18.13
C GLY A 61 0.00 -1.73 -18.25
N ASP A 62 -1.04 -2.51 -17.98
CA ASP A 62 -2.39 -1.99 -17.83
C ASP A 62 -2.51 -1.09 -16.59
N PRO A 63 -3.50 -0.18 -16.54
CA PRO A 63 -3.73 0.67 -15.38
C PRO A 63 -3.87 -0.14 -14.09
N PHE A 64 -2.93 0.06 -13.16
CA PHE A 64 -2.93 -0.66 -11.88
C PHE A 64 -4.17 -0.28 -11.05
N PRO A 65 -5.00 -1.24 -10.61
CA PRO A 65 -6.32 -0.98 -10.04
C PRO A 65 -6.28 -0.62 -8.55
N LEU A 66 -5.35 0.23 -8.15
CA LEU A 66 -5.30 0.81 -6.81
C LEU A 66 -5.81 2.26 -6.86
N VAL A 67 -6.89 2.51 -6.14
CA VAL A 67 -7.52 3.83 -6.06
C VAL A 67 -7.34 4.43 -4.67
N ARG A 68 -7.72 5.71 -4.52
CA ARG A 68 -7.81 6.33 -3.20
C ARG A 68 -8.90 5.63 -2.40
N LEU A 69 -8.56 5.17 -1.20
CA LEU A 69 -9.48 4.52 -0.27
C LEU A 69 -9.46 5.28 1.05
N ASP A 70 -10.64 5.49 1.62
CA ASP A 70 -10.81 6.08 2.94
C ASP A 70 -10.63 5.02 4.04
N ASP A 71 -10.36 5.49 5.28
CA ASP A 71 -10.26 4.58 6.42
C ASP A 71 -11.64 4.07 6.80
N CYS A 72 -11.82 2.75 6.80
CA CYS A 72 -13.08 2.11 7.14
C CYS A 72 -12.95 1.16 8.34
N ARG A 73 -11.85 1.23 9.11
CA ARG A 73 -11.62 0.35 10.27
C ARG A 73 -12.73 0.47 11.30
N GLU A 74 -13.13 1.69 11.64
CA GLU A 74 -14.24 1.96 12.57
C GLU A 74 -15.57 1.39 12.04
N SER A 75 -15.88 1.59 10.75
CA SER A 75 -17.07 1.00 10.11
C SER A 75 -17.06 -0.53 10.16
N LEU A 76 -15.89 -1.17 9.99
CA LEU A 76 -15.74 -2.62 10.11
C LEU A 76 -15.93 -3.09 11.55
N GLU A 77 -15.42 -2.35 12.54
CA GLU A 77 -15.66 -2.63 13.96
C GLU A 77 -17.14 -2.50 14.32
N HIS A 78 -17.84 -1.48 13.81
CA HIS A 78 -19.28 -1.35 14.00
C HIS A 78 -20.07 -2.53 13.38
N SER A 79 -19.62 -3.03 12.24
CA SER A 79 -20.30 -4.12 11.52
C SER A 79 -20.38 -5.45 12.29
N VAL A 80 -19.49 -5.66 13.27
CA VAL A 80 -19.43 -6.89 14.07
C VAL A 80 -20.18 -6.78 15.40
N VAL A 81 -20.63 -5.59 15.79
CA VAL A 81 -21.36 -5.36 17.04
C VAL A 81 -22.85 -5.61 16.81
N GLU A 82 -23.40 -6.57 17.53
CA GLU A 82 -24.82 -6.90 17.46
C GLU A 82 -25.69 -5.68 17.84
N GLY A 83 -26.67 -5.37 16.99
CA GLY A 83 -27.59 -4.25 17.18
C GLY A 83 -27.09 -2.90 16.63
N LEU A 84 -25.86 -2.81 16.13
CA LEU A 84 -25.40 -1.66 15.34
C LEU A 84 -25.70 -1.88 13.85
N PHE A 85 -26.10 -0.80 13.18
CA PHE A 85 -26.37 -0.78 11.75
C PHE A 85 -25.44 0.24 11.10
N LEU A 86 -24.82 -0.14 10.00
CA LEU A 86 -24.01 0.78 9.20
C LEU A 86 -24.90 1.69 8.36
N ASP A 87 -24.63 2.98 8.40
CA ASP A 87 -25.27 3.93 7.50
C ASP A 87 -24.62 3.94 6.09
N THR A 88 -25.18 4.72 5.17
CA THR A 88 -24.65 4.80 3.80
C THR A 88 -23.21 5.36 3.74
N LYS A 89 -22.82 6.24 4.65
CA LYS A 89 -21.48 6.81 4.71
C LYS A 89 -20.47 5.79 5.24
N GLU A 90 -20.89 4.90 6.14
CA GLU A 90 -20.06 3.81 6.67
C GLU A 90 -19.91 2.65 5.68
N ILE A 91 -20.98 2.32 4.94
CA ILE A 91 -20.96 1.21 3.95
C ILE A 91 -20.12 1.56 2.71
N LYS A 92 -20.12 2.82 2.26
CA LYS A 92 -19.48 3.18 1.00
C LYS A 92 -17.96 2.91 0.97
N PRO A 93 -17.15 3.31 1.98
CA PRO A 93 -15.72 2.99 2.03
C PRO A 93 -15.45 1.48 2.04
N ILE A 94 -16.29 0.69 2.72
CA ILE A 94 -16.19 -0.77 2.74
C ILE A 94 -16.42 -1.33 1.33
N LEU A 95 -17.44 -0.85 0.62
CA LEU A 95 -17.72 -1.26 -0.76
C LEU A 95 -16.56 -0.92 -1.70
N GLU A 96 -15.97 0.28 -1.57
CA GLU A 96 -14.82 0.71 -2.36
C GLU A 96 -13.60 -0.19 -2.09
N LEU A 97 -13.31 -0.50 -0.82
CA LEU A 97 -12.27 -1.44 -0.44
C LEU A 97 -12.48 -2.82 -1.09
N ILE A 98 -13.68 -3.40 -0.98
CA ILE A 98 -14.01 -4.71 -1.55
C ILE A 98 -13.82 -4.71 -3.08
N LYS A 99 -14.30 -3.68 -3.76
CA LYS A 99 -14.14 -3.55 -5.22
C LYS A 99 -12.67 -3.49 -5.61
N SER A 100 -11.88 -2.64 -4.94
CA SER A 100 -10.45 -2.56 -5.18
C SER A 100 -9.73 -3.88 -4.92
N SER A 101 -10.08 -4.62 -3.87
CA SER A 101 -9.52 -5.95 -3.61
C SER A 101 -9.84 -6.95 -4.74
N ILE A 102 -11.07 -6.95 -5.26
CA ILE A 102 -11.47 -7.81 -6.39
C ILE A 102 -10.69 -7.43 -7.65
N ASP A 103 -10.56 -6.13 -7.94
CA ASP A 103 -9.87 -5.65 -9.14
C ASP A 103 -8.36 -5.93 -9.06
N LEU A 104 -7.73 -5.70 -7.90
CA LEU A 104 -6.34 -6.10 -7.62
C LEU A 104 -6.14 -7.61 -7.78
N ASN A 105 -7.04 -8.43 -7.23
CA ASN A 105 -6.94 -9.89 -7.39
C ASN A 105 -7.09 -10.32 -8.85
N ARG A 106 -7.82 -9.58 -9.68
CA ARG A 106 -7.99 -9.88 -11.11
C ARG A 106 -6.88 -9.32 -11.99
N PHE A 107 -6.12 -8.36 -11.47
CA PHE A 107 -5.08 -7.68 -12.23
C PHE A 107 -4.09 -8.68 -12.83
N ASP A 108 -4.02 -8.62 -14.16
CA ASP A 108 -3.02 -9.20 -15.03
C ASP A 108 -2.59 -10.64 -14.65
N LYS A 109 -3.59 -11.51 -14.39
CA LYS A 109 -3.37 -12.89 -13.93
C LYS A 109 -2.48 -13.71 -14.84
N GLU A 110 -2.57 -13.49 -16.15
CA GLU A 110 -1.83 -14.26 -17.16
C GLU A 110 -0.34 -13.89 -17.21
N ASN A 111 0.03 -12.68 -16.79
CA ASN A 111 1.40 -12.17 -16.89
C ASN A 111 2.08 -11.96 -15.52
N ARG A 112 1.53 -12.50 -14.43
CA ARG A 112 2.09 -12.37 -13.06
C ARG A 112 3.52 -12.86 -12.90
N GLU A 113 3.95 -13.77 -13.76
CA GLU A 113 5.34 -14.22 -13.81
C GLU A 113 6.34 -13.09 -14.14
N ASN A 114 5.89 -12.00 -14.75
CA ASN A 114 6.71 -10.84 -15.08
C ASN A 114 6.92 -9.90 -13.87
N PHE A 115 6.13 -10.04 -12.81
CA PHE A 115 6.23 -9.25 -11.58
C PHE A 115 6.04 -10.14 -10.34
N PRO A 116 6.93 -11.12 -10.13
CA PRO A 116 6.75 -12.17 -9.15
C PRO A 116 6.72 -11.68 -7.69
N ASN A 117 7.34 -10.53 -7.36
CA ASN A 117 7.30 -10.02 -5.99
C ASN A 117 5.99 -9.25 -5.74
N ILE A 118 5.48 -8.51 -6.72
CA ILE A 118 4.18 -7.84 -6.63
C ILE A 118 3.02 -8.83 -6.68
N SER A 119 3.13 -9.91 -7.45
CA SER A 119 2.07 -10.91 -7.57
C SER A 119 1.71 -11.58 -6.24
N GLU A 120 2.68 -11.78 -5.34
CA GLU A 120 2.46 -12.29 -3.98
C GLU A 120 1.45 -11.46 -3.16
N TYR A 121 1.28 -10.17 -3.47
CA TYR A 121 0.30 -9.30 -2.80
C TYR A 121 -1.09 -9.36 -3.44
N LEU A 122 -1.19 -9.79 -4.71
CA LEU A 122 -2.45 -9.88 -5.45
C LEU A 122 -3.18 -11.21 -5.26
N GLU A 123 -2.51 -12.19 -4.67
CA GLU A 123 -3.03 -13.55 -4.43
C GLU A 123 -3.60 -13.75 -3.04
N LYS A 124 -3.37 -12.82 -2.12
CA LYS A 124 -3.91 -12.82 -0.76
C LYS A 124 -5.37 -12.37 -0.74
#